data_AF-A0A093KT92-F1
#
_entry.id   AF-A0A093KT92-F1
#
_cell.length_a   1.000
_cell.length_b   1.000
_cell.length_c   1.000
_cell.angle_alpha   90.00
_cell.angle_beta   90.00
_cell.angle_gamma   90.00
#
_symmetry.space_group_name_H-M   'P 1'
#
loop_
_entity.id
_entity.type
_entity.pdbx_description
1 polymer ?
#
loop_
_entity_poly.entity_id
_entity_poly.type
_entity_poly.pdbx_seq_one_letter_code
_entity_poly.pdbx_strand_id
1 'polypeptide(L)'
;DPATQDLLNDDCTTGSGSGLPFLVQRTVARQITLVECVGKGRYGEVWRGVWHGESGAVKIFSSRDEQSWFRETEIYNTVLLRHDNILGFIASDMTSRNSSTQLWLITHYHENGSLYDYLQRTALDVETCLGLASSIICGLVHLHVEIFGTQGKPAIAHRDLKSRNILVKSNRQCCIADLGLAVMHSQGSDYLDIGNNPRVGTKRYMAPEVLSEQIRTDCFESYKKTDIWAYGLVLWEITRRTVVNGIVEEYRPPFFDAVPSDPSFEDMKKVVCIDRNFFIFPLFLCLPQVLSALAKIMKECWYQSPSARLTALRIKKTLKKLNNSLEKPKPE
;
A
#
# COMPACT_ATOMS: atom_id res chain seq x y z
N ASP A 1 -12.77 25.56 -16.25
CA ASP A 1 -13.99 26.32 -15.92
C ASP A 1 -14.30 26.04 -14.46
N PRO A 2 -14.39 27.03 -13.56
CA PRO A 2 -14.54 26.78 -12.12
C PRO A 2 -15.84 26.06 -11.75
N ALA A 3 -16.82 26.02 -12.66
CA ALA A 3 -18.14 25.43 -12.43
C ALA A 3 -18.19 23.88 -12.33
N THR A 4 -17.14 23.17 -12.76
CA THR A 4 -17.11 21.69 -12.70
C THR A 4 -16.53 21.12 -11.40
N GLN A 5 -15.78 21.94 -10.65
CA GLN A 5 -15.23 21.53 -9.35
C GLN A 5 -16.31 21.46 -8.26
N ASP A 6 -17.37 22.26 -8.42
CA ASP A 6 -18.51 22.28 -7.49
C ASP A 6 -19.46 21.09 -7.69
N LEU A 7 -19.58 20.54 -8.91
CA LEU A 7 -20.40 19.34 -9.16
C LEU A 7 -19.83 18.07 -8.53
N LEU A 8 -18.50 17.96 -8.41
CA LEU A 8 -17.86 16.86 -7.67
C LEU A 8 -18.02 17.00 -6.15
N ASN A 9 -18.27 18.22 -5.64
CA ASN A 9 -18.45 18.47 -4.22
C ASN A 9 -19.93 18.39 -3.79
N ASP A 10 -20.88 18.84 -4.61
CA ASP A 10 -22.31 18.83 -4.28
C ASP A 10 -22.93 17.42 -4.32
N ASP A 11 -22.44 16.52 -5.18
CA ASP A 11 -22.89 15.11 -5.20
C ASP A 11 -22.17 14.24 -4.15
N CYS A 12 -21.17 14.78 -3.44
CA CYS A 12 -20.42 14.09 -2.37
C CYS A 12 -21.02 14.29 -0.97
N THR A 13 -22.15 14.99 -0.83
CA THR A 13 -22.75 15.29 0.47
C THR A 13 -24.19 14.81 0.63
N THR A 14 -24.45 13.51 0.45
CA THR A 14 -25.52 12.82 1.19
C THR A 14 -25.23 11.32 1.34
N GLY A 15 -24.84 10.90 2.55
CA GLY A 15 -25.20 9.59 3.12
C GLY A 15 -24.47 8.32 2.64
N SER A 16 -23.55 7.86 3.48
CA SER A 16 -23.26 6.44 3.79
C SER A 16 -22.48 5.55 2.81
N GLY A 17 -22.12 5.99 1.60
CA GLY A 17 -21.29 5.19 0.67
C GLY A 17 -20.04 5.94 0.21
N SER A 18 -18.88 5.28 0.20
CA SER A 18 -17.69 5.81 -0.49
C SER A 18 -17.80 5.52 -1.99
N GLY A 19 -18.42 6.44 -2.74
CA GLY A 19 -18.56 6.33 -4.20
C GLY A 19 -19.86 6.96 -4.70
N LEU A 20 -20.01 7.05 -6.02
CA LEU A 20 -21.25 7.48 -6.66
C LEU A 20 -22.44 6.61 -6.21
N PRO A 21 -23.67 7.16 -6.15
CA PRO A 21 -24.86 6.42 -5.73
C PRO A 21 -25.04 5.12 -6.54
N PHE A 22 -25.56 4.08 -5.88
CA PHE A 22 -25.69 2.70 -6.39
C PHE A 22 -26.32 2.58 -7.79
N LEU A 23 -27.12 3.57 -8.21
CA LEU A 23 -27.74 3.64 -9.53
C LEU A 23 -26.78 4.00 -10.68
N VAL A 24 -25.64 4.64 -10.42
CA VAL A 24 -24.68 5.09 -11.46
C VAL A 24 -23.63 4.02 -11.77
N GLN A 25 -23.34 3.12 -10.81
CA GLN A 25 -22.25 2.15 -10.91
C GLN A 25 -22.31 1.24 -12.15
N ARG A 26 -23.51 0.91 -12.66
CA ARG A 26 -23.72 -0.01 -13.80
C ARG A 26 -23.52 0.58 -15.20
N THR A 27 -22.97 1.80 -15.30
CA THR A 27 -22.74 2.44 -16.60
C THR A 27 -21.38 3.12 -16.73
N VAL A 28 -20.58 3.17 -15.66
CA VAL A 28 -19.30 3.89 -15.63
C VAL A 28 -18.32 3.28 -16.66
N ALA A 29 -18.28 1.95 -16.78
CA ALA A 29 -17.40 1.30 -17.75
C ALA A 29 -17.75 1.61 -19.21
N ARG A 30 -19.01 1.97 -19.51
CA ARG A 30 -19.43 2.37 -20.86
C ARG A 30 -18.95 3.76 -21.25
N GLN A 31 -18.72 4.62 -20.26
CA GLN A 31 -18.30 6.01 -20.46
C GLN A 31 -16.77 6.18 -20.44
N ILE A 32 -16.04 5.14 -20.03
CA ILE A 32 -14.58 5.16 -19.99
C ILE A 32 -14.00 4.64 -21.31
N THR A 33 -13.09 5.44 -21.87
CA THR A 33 -12.22 5.03 -22.98
C THR A 33 -10.88 4.55 -22.43
N LEU A 34 -10.50 3.30 -22.70
CA LEU A 34 -9.18 2.78 -22.35
C LEU A 34 -8.14 3.36 -23.31
N VAL A 35 -7.04 3.90 -22.76
CA VAL A 35 -6.00 4.58 -23.54
C VAL A 35 -4.75 3.71 -23.65
N GLU A 36 -4.14 3.37 -22.53
CA GLU A 36 -2.87 2.63 -22.50
C GLU A 36 -2.83 1.65 -21.32
N CYS A 37 -2.19 0.50 -21.54
CA CYS A 37 -1.93 -0.48 -20.48
C CYS A 37 -0.74 0.00 -19.65
N VAL A 38 -0.97 0.36 -18.39
CA VAL A 38 0.05 0.91 -17.48
C VAL A 38 0.67 -0.14 -16.57
N GLY A 39 0.06 -1.32 -16.46
CA GLY A 39 0.65 -2.42 -15.68
C GLY A 39 -0.07 -3.75 -15.90
N LYS A 40 0.64 -4.84 -15.63
CA LYS A 40 0.05 -6.18 -15.52
C LYS A 40 0.28 -6.68 -14.10
N GLY A 41 -0.81 -6.96 -13.40
CA GLY A 41 -0.82 -7.47 -12.04
C GLY A 41 -1.12 -8.96 -11.97
N ARG A 42 -1.28 -9.47 -10.75
CA ARG A 42 -1.58 -10.89 -10.49
C ARG A 42 -2.92 -11.34 -11.08
N TYR A 43 -3.93 -10.46 -11.04
CA TYR A 43 -5.32 -10.80 -11.35
C TYR A 43 -5.84 -10.11 -12.62
N GLY A 44 -4.96 -9.47 -13.39
CA GLY A 44 -5.37 -8.75 -14.59
C GLY A 44 -4.46 -7.59 -14.99
N GLU A 45 -4.97 -6.77 -15.88
CA GLU A 45 -4.26 -5.61 -16.44
C GLU A 45 -4.81 -4.33 -15.83
N VAL A 46 -3.92 -3.36 -15.61
CA VAL A 46 -4.28 -2.00 -15.20
C VAL A 46 -4.09 -1.10 -16.40
N TRP A 47 -5.16 -0.41 -16.78
CA TRP A 47 -5.22 0.52 -17.89
C TRP A 47 -5.42 1.93 -17.37
N ARG A 48 -4.81 2.92 -18.04
CA ARG A 48 -5.27 4.29 -17.92
C ARG A 48 -6.51 4.45 -18.78
N GLY A 49 -7.60 4.86 -18.17
CA GLY A 49 -8.85 5.22 -18.81
C GLY A 49 -9.11 6.72 -18.73
N VAL A 50 -9.89 7.26 -19.66
CA VAL A 50 -10.35 8.65 -19.63
C VAL A 50 -11.87 8.66 -19.48
N TRP A 51 -12.36 9.43 -18.51
CA TRP A 51 -13.77 9.66 -18.21
C TRP A 51 -14.03 11.16 -18.08
N HIS A 52 -14.87 11.73 -18.93
CA HIS A 52 -15.14 13.19 -18.98
C HIS A 52 -13.88 14.08 -19.02
N GLY A 53 -12.81 13.62 -19.69
CA GLY A 53 -11.53 14.34 -19.78
C GLY A 53 -10.56 14.07 -18.63
N GLU A 54 -11.01 13.44 -17.55
CA GLU A 54 -10.19 13.10 -16.39
C GLU A 54 -9.58 11.68 -16.52
N SER A 55 -8.35 11.52 -16.05
CA SER A 55 -7.66 10.22 -16.08
C SER A 55 -8.01 9.36 -14.85
N GLY A 56 -8.46 8.12 -15.09
CA GLY A 56 -8.69 7.08 -14.09
C GLY A 56 -7.84 5.84 -14.35
N ALA A 57 -7.60 5.04 -13.32
CA ALA A 57 -6.97 3.73 -13.44
C ALA A 57 -8.05 2.64 -13.42
N VAL A 58 -8.07 1.79 -14.44
CA VAL A 58 -9.03 0.69 -14.61
C VAL A 58 -8.29 -0.63 -14.48
N LYS A 59 -8.48 -1.31 -13.35
CA LYS A 59 -8.00 -2.69 -13.17
C LYS A 59 -9.07 -3.63 -13.74
N ILE A 60 -8.70 -4.37 -14.78
CA ILE A 60 -9.59 -5.27 -15.51
C ILE A 60 -9.30 -6.71 -15.09
N PHE A 61 -10.28 -7.35 -14.48
CA PHE A 61 -10.23 -8.75 -14.07
C PHE A 61 -10.98 -9.61 -15.09
N SER A 62 -10.47 -10.84 -15.26
CA SER A 62 -11.18 -11.91 -15.94
C SER A 62 -12.36 -12.39 -15.08
N SER A 63 -13.39 -12.95 -15.71
CA SER A 63 -14.47 -13.63 -14.98
C SER A 63 -13.97 -14.80 -14.12
N ARG A 64 -12.80 -15.37 -14.43
CA ARG A 64 -12.15 -16.41 -13.61
C ARG A 64 -11.64 -15.87 -12.26
N ASP A 65 -11.39 -14.58 -12.17
CA ASP A 65 -10.84 -13.89 -11.00
C ASP A 65 -11.92 -13.09 -10.24
N GLU A 66 -13.21 -13.41 -10.44
CA GLU A 66 -14.35 -12.72 -9.85
C GLU A 66 -14.27 -12.60 -8.32
N GLN A 67 -13.81 -13.63 -7.63
CA GLN A 67 -13.62 -13.59 -6.18
C GLN A 67 -12.61 -12.53 -5.74
N SER A 68 -11.55 -12.32 -6.53
CA SER A 68 -10.53 -11.30 -6.23
C SER A 68 -11.07 -9.90 -6.48
N TRP A 69 -11.80 -9.70 -7.58
CA TRP A 69 -12.49 -8.44 -7.88
C TRP A 69 -13.54 -8.11 -6.81
N PHE A 70 -14.37 -9.09 -6.44
CA PHE A 70 -15.40 -8.93 -5.41
C PHE A 70 -14.76 -8.54 -4.08
N ARG A 71 -13.72 -9.25 -3.65
CA ARG A 71 -13.01 -8.94 -2.40
C ARG A 71 -12.44 -7.53 -2.40
N GLU A 72 -11.73 -7.15 -3.45
CA GLU A 72 -11.12 -5.82 -3.53
C GLU A 72 -12.19 -4.71 -3.56
N THR A 73 -13.28 -4.94 -4.29
CA THR A 73 -14.44 -4.04 -4.34
C THR A 73 -15.14 -3.91 -2.98
N GLU A 74 -15.34 -5.01 -2.27
CA GLU A 74 -15.92 -5.04 -0.92
C GLU A 74 -15.08 -4.21 0.06
N ILE A 75 -13.76 -4.43 0.05
CA ILE A 75 -12.85 -3.65 0.90
C ILE A 75 -12.95 -2.17 0.53
N TYR A 76 -12.84 -1.81 -0.76
CA TYR A 76 -12.92 -0.40 -1.18
C TYR A 76 -14.25 0.29 -0.84
N ASN A 77 -15.36 -0.45 -0.79
CA ASN A 77 -16.68 0.06 -0.38
C ASN A 77 -16.88 0.11 1.14
N THR A 78 -15.87 -0.25 1.94
CA THR A 78 -15.95 -0.18 3.40
C THR A 78 -16.17 1.26 3.86
N VAL A 79 -17.17 1.46 4.72
CA VAL A 79 -17.52 2.77 5.27
C VAL A 79 -16.32 3.38 6.01
N LEU A 80 -16.10 4.69 5.82
CA LEU A 80 -14.95 5.44 6.37
C LEU A 80 -13.56 4.95 5.92
N LEU A 81 -13.45 4.15 4.85
CA LEU A 81 -12.15 3.74 4.31
C LEU A 81 -11.40 4.90 3.62
N ARG A 82 -12.12 5.84 3.00
CA ARG A 82 -11.51 6.97 2.25
C ARG A 82 -10.52 7.76 3.12
N HIS A 83 -9.30 7.92 2.62
CA HIS A 83 -8.21 8.64 3.28
C HIS A 83 -7.15 9.06 2.25
N ASP A 84 -6.45 10.17 2.45
CA ASP A 84 -5.51 10.75 1.46
C ASP A 84 -4.36 9.81 1.04
N ASN A 85 -4.02 8.88 1.93
CA ASN A 85 -2.98 7.87 1.74
C ASN A 85 -3.53 6.45 1.49
N ILE A 86 -4.79 6.32 1.11
CA ILE A 86 -5.39 5.11 0.54
C ILE A 86 -5.87 5.47 -0.86
N LEU A 87 -5.63 4.59 -1.84
CA LEU A 87 -5.99 4.85 -3.22
C LEU A 87 -7.49 5.14 -3.33
N GLY A 88 -7.83 6.26 -3.99
CA GLY A 88 -9.20 6.69 -4.15
C GLY A 88 -9.97 5.76 -5.07
N PHE A 89 -10.92 5.01 -4.51
CA PHE A 89 -11.89 4.24 -5.24
C PHE A 89 -12.95 5.16 -5.86
N ILE A 90 -13.30 4.90 -7.12
CA ILE A 90 -14.33 5.65 -7.85
C ILE A 90 -15.56 4.78 -8.01
N ALA A 91 -15.39 3.61 -8.63
CA ALA A 91 -16.48 2.69 -8.94
C ALA A 91 -15.96 1.29 -9.24
N SER A 92 -16.87 0.33 -9.24
CA SER A 92 -16.68 -1.02 -9.78
C SER A 92 -17.81 -1.31 -10.75
N ASP A 93 -17.53 -1.96 -11.87
CA ASP A 93 -18.55 -2.22 -12.90
C ASP A 93 -18.26 -3.54 -13.63
N MET A 94 -19.28 -4.13 -14.22
CA MET A 94 -19.17 -5.34 -15.04
C MET A 94 -19.57 -4.99 -16.47
N THR A 95 -18.69 -5.27 -17.42
CA THR A 95 -18.92 -4.98 -18.83
C THR A 95 -18.64 -6.20 -19.70
N SER A 96 -19.29 -6.26 -20.86
CA SER A 96 -19.00 -7.27 -21.87
C SER A 96 -18.28 -6.60 -23.03
N ARG A 97 -17.01 -6.97 -23.26
CA ARG A 97 -16.20 -6.51 -24.41
C ARG A 97 -15.50 -7.70 -25.05
N ASN A 98 -15.39 -7.69 -26.38
CA ASN A 98 -14.74 -8.75 -27.16
C ASN A 98 -15.28 -10.17 -26.83
N SER A 99 -16.61 -10.29 -26.67
CA SER A 99 -17.27 -11.55 -26.30
C SER A 99 -16.80 -12.15 -24.96
N SER A 100 -16.22 -11.33 -24.07
CA SER A 100 -15.76 -11.72 -22.74
C SER A 100 -16.33 -10.79 -21.66
N THR A 101 -16.75 -11.36 -20.54
CA THR A 101 -17.12 -10.57 -19.35
C THR A 101 -15.85 -10.06 -18.69
N GLN A 102 -15.78 -8.75 -18.50
CA GLN A 102 -14.70 -8.04 -17.84
C GLN A 102 -15.26 -7.38 -16.58
N LEU A 103 -14.57 -7.58 -15.46
CA LEU A 103 -14.91 -6.95 -14.20
C LEU A 103 -13.93 -5.81 -13.96
N TRP A 104 -14.43 -4.59 -13.83
CA TRP A 104 -13.63 -3.39 -13.75
C TRP A 104 -13.64 -2.85 -12.32
N LEU A 105 -12.47 -2.48 -11.83
CA LEU A 105 -12.29 -1.70 -10.61
C LEU A 105 -11.64 -0.37 -11.02
N ILE A 106 -12.35 0.73 -10.83
CA ILE A 106 -11.96 2.07 -11.27
C ILE A 106 -11.50 2.89 -10.06
N THR A 107 -10.28 3.43 -10.16
CA THR A 107 -9.63 4.22 -9.10
C THR A 107 -9.00 5.49 -9.69
N HIS A 108 -8.55 6.41 -8.84
CA HIS A 108 -7.76 7.56 -9.29
C HIS A 108 -6.47 7.11 -9.97
N TYR A 109 -6.13 7.76 -11.09
CA TYR A 109 -4.86 7.58 -11.75
C TYR A 109 -3.77 8.44 -11.11
N HIS A 110 -2.56 7.89 -10.97
CA HIS A 110 -1.39 8.60 -10.47
C HIS A 110 -0.22 8.43 -11.46
N GLU A 111 0.16 9.53 -12.09
CA GLU A 111 1.13 9.58 -13.20
C GLU A 111 2.55 9.14 -12.81
N ASN A 112 2.95 9.36 -11.56
CA ASN A 112 4.26 8.92 -11.06
C ASN A 112 4.33 7.38 -10.91
N GLY A 113 3.21 6.67 -11.08
CA GLY A 113 3.13 5.23 -11.02
C GLY A 113 3.32 4.69 -9.60
N SER A 114 3.81 3.46 -9.51
CA SER A 114 4.12 2.86 -8.21
C SER A 114 5.39 3.43 -7.61
N LEU A 115 5.54 3.31 -6.30
CA LEU A 115 6.77 3.68 -5.59
C LEU A 115 7.96 2.89 -6.15
N TYR A 116 7.77 1.64 -6.57
CA TYR A 116 8.78 0.89 -7.30
C TYR A 116 9.26 1.64 -8.55
N ASP A 117 8.33 2.07 -9.41
CA ASP A 117 8.67 2.76 -10.66
C ASP A 117 9.32 4.13 -10.39
N TYR A 118 8.82 4.84 -9.36
CA TYR A 118 9.35 6.13 -8.95
C TYR A 118 10.79 6.02 -8.42
N LEU A 119 11.08 5.05 -7.54
CA LEU A 119 12.39 4.85 -6.95
C LEU A 119 13.46 4.40 -7.97
N GLN A 120 13.06 3.76 -9.07
CA GLN A 120 13.97 3.42 -10.17
C GLN A 120 14.50 4.63 -10.91
N ARG A 121 13.70 5.69 -11.02
CA ARG A 121 14.01 6.88 -11.85
C ARG A 121 14.47 8.07 -11.02
N THR A 122 14.05 8.14 -9.76
CA THR A 122 14.19 9.33 -8.93
C THR A 122 15.13 9.07 -7.75
N ALA A 123 16.10 9.97 -7.54
CA ALA A 123 16.83 10.08 -6.29
C ALA A 123 16.10 11.06 -5.36
N LEU A 124 16.14 10.80 -4.06
CA LEU A 124 15.36 11.53 -3.07
C LEU A 124 16.26 12.44 -2.24
N ASP A 125 15.79 13.63 -1.92
CA ASP A 125 16.30 14.37 -0.76
C ASP A 125 15.70 13.79 0.54
N VAL A 126 16.23 14.25 1.68
CA VAL A 126 15.82 13.77 3.00
C VAL A 126 14.36 14.12 3.30
N GLU A 127 13.89 15.27 2.83
CA GLU A 127 12.50 15.72 3.01
C GLU A 127 11.52 14.82 2.26
N THR A 128 11.77 14.56 0.97
CA THR A 128 10.96 13.66 0.15
C THR A 128 10.99 12.25 0.71
N CYS A 129 12.17 11.75 1.14
CA CYS A 129 12.29 10.47 1.83
C CYS A 129 11.35 10.36 3.05
N LEU A 130 11.31 11.39 3.89
CA LEU A 130 10.41 11.43 5.05
C LEU A 130 8.95 11.60 4.67
N GLY A 131 8.64 12.39 3.63
CA GLY A 131 7.29 12.57 3.11
C GLY A 131 6.68 11.28 2.59
N LEU A 132 7.45 10.51 1.80
CA LEU A 132 7.06 9.20 1.30
C LEU A 132 6.85 8.21 2.47
N ALA A 133 7.82 8.08 3.38
CA ALA A 133 7.70 7.19 4.54
C ALA A 133 6.49 7.54 5.43
N SER A 134 6.28 8.84 5.69
CA SER A 134 5.21 9.33 6.56
C SER A 134 3.83 9.14 5.95
N SER A 135 3.68 9.39 4.64
CA SER A 135 2.39 9.19 3.95
C SER A 135 2.00 7.71 3.89
N ILE A 136 2.94 6.80 3.59
CA ILE A 136 2.68 5.35 3.60
C ILE A 136 2.20 4.90 4.99
N ILE A 137 2.92 5.28 6.06
CA ILE A 137 2.54 4.83 7.40
C ILE A 137 1.22 5.45 7.87
N CYS A 138 0.88 6.67 7.42
CA CYS A 138 -0.44 7.26 7.67
C CYS A 138 -1.56 6.42 7.05
N GLY A 139 -1.39 5.96 5.80
CA GLY A 139 -2.32 5.03 5.16
C GLY A 139 -2.42 3.71 5.93
N LEU A 140 -1.28 3.13 6.31
CA LEU A 140 -1.28 1.85 7.02
C LEU A 140 -1.92 1.94 8.42
N VAL A 141 -1.72 3.06 9.14
CA VAL A 141 -2.43 3.35 10.39
C VAL A 141 -3.94 3.39 10.16
N HIS A 142 -4.39 4.08 9.10
CA HIS A 142 -5.82 4.19 8.78
C HIS A 142 -6.45 2.82 8.50
N LEU A 143 -5.74 1.93 7.78
CA LEU A 143 -6.19 0.55 7.59
C LEU A 143 -6.27 -0.19 8.95
N HIS A 144 -5.19 -0.17 9.72
CA HIS A 144 -5.01 -0.98 10.94
C HIS A 144 -5.91 -0.58 12.12
N VAL A 145 -6.37 0.66 12.17
CA VAL A 145 -7.19 1.19 13.28
C VAL A 145 -8.66 0.98 12.98
N GLU A 146 -9.38 0.37 13.91
CA GLU A 146 -10.84 0.31 13.90
C GLU A 146 -11.43 1.68 14.25
N ILE A 147 -12.49 2.08 13.56
CA ILE A 147 -13.22 3.32 13.84
C ILE A 147 -14.61 2.93 14.35
N PHE A 148 -14.92 3.29 15.59
CA PHE A 148 -16.20 3.00 16.21
C PHE A 148 -17.27 4.02 15.80
N GLY A 149 -18.52 3.58 15.68
CA GLY A 149 -19.66 4.41 15.32
C GLY A 149 -20.83 3.56 14.82
N THR A 150 -21.96 4.19 14.50
CA THR A 150 -23.14 3.52 13.92
C THR A 150 -22.85 2.84 12.58
N GLN A 151 -21.93 3.41 11.81
CA GLN A 151 -21.35 2.85 10.59
C GLN A 151 -19.81 2.91 10.74
N GLY A 152 -19.29 2.09 11.64
CA GLY A 152 -17.86 2.02 11.94
C GLY A 152 -17.04 1.46 10.78
N LYS A 153 -15.71 1.58 10.88
CA LYS A 153 -14.74 0.93 9.98
C LYS A 153 -14.08 -0.22 10.72
N PRO A 154 -14.13 -1.47 10.21
CA PRO A 154 -13.32 -2.56 10.76
C PRO A 154 -11.83 -2.22 10.72
N ALA A 155 -11.03 -2.87 11.56
CA ALA A 155 -9.58 -2.90 11.37
C ALA A 155 -9.27 -3.76 10.13
N ILE A 156 -8.33 -3.31 9.31
CA ILE A 156 -7.96 -3.95 8.04
C ILE A 156 -6.46 -4.20 8.01
N ALA A 157 -6.04 -5.42 7.66
CA ALA A 157 -4.63 -5.75 7.40
C ALA A 157 -4.46 -6.04 5.90
N HIS A 158 -3.40 -5.48 5.31
CA HIS A 158 -3.20 -5.42 3.86
C HIS A 158 -2.69 -6.74 3.25
N ARG A 159 -1.73 -7.39 3.92
CA ARG A 159 -1.13 -8.70 3.59
C ARG A 159 -0.29 -8.79 2.31
N ASP A 160 -0.34 -7.82 1.41
CA ASP A 160 0.59 -7.71 0.26
C ASP A 160 1.23 -6.33 0.09
N LEU A 161 1.65 -5.72 1.21
CA LEU A 161 2.30 -4.41 1.17
C LEU A 161 3.68 -4.53 0.52
N LYS A 162 3.94 -3.73 -0.51
CA LYS A 162 5.21 -3.69 -1.27
C LYS A 162 5.27 -2.39 -2.07
N SER A 163 6.46 -2.02 -2.54
CA SER A 163 6.66 -0.77 -3.32
C SER A 163 5.82 -0.72 -4.62
N ARG A 164 5.47 -1.86 -5.21
CA ARG A 164 4.55 -1.92 -6.37
C ARG A 164 3.07 -1.63 -6.04
N ASN A 165 2.65 -1.83 -4.79
CA ASN A 165 1.27 -1.63 -4.33
C ASN A 165 1.11 -0.30 -3.59
N ILE A 166 2.07 0.61 -3.75
CA ILE A 166 2.04 1.96 -3.20
C ILE A 166 2.20 2.90 -4.38
N LEU A 167 1.30 3.85 -4.58
CA LEU A 167 1.37 4.82 -5.66
C LEU A 167 1.91 6.15 -5.14
N VAL A 168 2.70 6.84 -5.97
CA VAL A 168 3.20 8.19 -5.67
C VAL A 168 2.29 9.20 -6.34
N LYS A 169 1.77 10.16 -5.58
CA LYS A 169 0.89 11.23 -6.06
C LYS A 169 1.71 12.38 -6.63
N SER A 170 1.07 13.30 -7.35
CA SER A 170 1.72 14.50 -7.90
C SER A 170 2.33 15.40 -6.81
N ASN A 171 1.73 15.44 -5.62
CA ASN A 171 2.24 16.16 -4.45
C ASN A 171 3.36 15.43 -3.69
N ARG A 172 3.95 14.36 -4.27
CA ARG A 172 5.01 13.53 -3.67
C ARG A 172 4.63 12.83 -2.36
N GLN A 173 3.33 12.70 -2.06
CA GLN A 173 2.83 11.78 -1.03
C GLN A 173 2.47 10.44 -1.65
N CYS A 174 2.39 9.40 -0.82
CA CYS A 174 1.98 8.08 -1.23
C CYS A 174 0.53 7.77 -0.88
N CYS A 175 -0.07 6.83 -1.62
CA CYS A 175 -1.27 6.12 -1.18
C CYS A 175 -1.12 4.60 -1.41
N ILE A 176 -1.71 3.80 -0.50
CA ILE A 176 -1.69 2.34 -0.56
C ILE A 176 -2.81 1.85 -1.51
N ALA A 177 -2.48 0.90 -2.37
CA ALA A 177 -3.36 0.32 -3.39
C ALA A 177 -3.38 -1.22 -3.29
N ASP A 178 -4.24 -1.87 -4.08
CA ASP A 178 -4.33 -3.33 -4.21
C ASP A 178 -4.71 -4.05 -2.91
N LEU A 179 -5.97 -3.85 -2.50
CA LEU A 179 -6.54 -4.38 -1.27
C LEU A 179 -7.18 -5.77 -1.44
N GLY A 180 -6.96 -6.44 -2.58
CA GLY A 180 -7.61 -7.72 -2.91
C GLY A 180 -7.24 -8.91 -2.01
N LEU A 181 -6.17 -8.78 -1.20
CA LEU A 181 -5.77 -9.78 -0.21
C LEU A 181 -6.06 -9.36 1.24
N ALA A 182 -6.68 -8.20 1.43
CA ALA A 182 -6.91 -7.65 2.75
C ALA A 182 -7.91 -8.49 3.58
N VAL A 183 -7.72 -8.47 4.89
CA VAL A 183 -8.58 -9.14 5.88
C VAL A 183 -9.13 -8.10 6.86
N MET A 184 -10.34 -8.33 7.36
CA MET A 184 -11.06 -7.41 8.23
C MET A 184 -11.29 -8.01 9.60
N HIS A 185 -11.32 -7.14 10.62
CA HIS A 185 -11.70 -7.51 11.97
C HIS A 185 -12.54 -6.41 12.61
N SER A 186 -13.67 -6.80 13.20
CA SER A 186 -14.58 -5.93 13.94
C SER A 186 -14.68 -6.41 15.38
N GLN A 187 -14.22 -5.60 16.33
CA GLN A 187 -14.29 -5.95 17.76
C GLN A 187 -15.74 -6.05 18.25
N GLY A 188 -16.63 -5.21 17.73
CA GLY A 188 -18.03 -5.18 18.16
C GLY A 188 -18.82 -6.45 17.82
N SER A 189 -18.40 -7.20 16.81
CA SER A 189 -19.07 -8.43 16.38
C SER A 189 -18.23 -9.69 16.60
N ASP A 190 -17.03 -9.55 17.19
CA ASP A 190 -15.99 -10.60 17.27
C ASP A 190 -15.80 -11.32 15.91
N TYR A 191 -15.93 -10.54 14.83
CA TYR A 191 -15.91 -11.07 13.46
C TYR A 191 -14.52 -10.90 12.88
N LEU A 192 -13.92 -12.02 12.51
CA LEU A 192 -12.62 -12.08 11.86
C LEU A 192 -12.78 -12.68 10.46
N ASP A 193 -12.71 -11.82 9.46
CA ASP A 193 -12.84 -12.18 8.06
C ASP A 193 -11.48 -12.60 7.49
N ILE A 194 -11.14 -13.87 7.74
CA ILE A 194 -9.91 -14.47 7.24
C ILE A 194 -10.22 -15.11 5.89
N GLY A 195 -9.61 -14.60 4.81
CA GLY A 195 -9.62 -15.31 3.54
C GLY A 195 -9.00 -16.71 3.67
N ASN A 196 -9.37 -17.64 2.80
CA ASN A 196 -9.10 -19.09 2.96
C ASN A 196 -7.62 -19.53 3.04
N ASN A 197 -6.65 -18.65 2.78
CA ASN A 197 -5.22 -19.00 2.76
C ASN A 197 -4.37 -17.99 3.54
N PRO A 198 -3.65 -18.40 4.61
CA PRO A 198 -2.76 -17.53 5.36
C PRO A 198 -1.48 -17.15 4.60
N ARG A 199 -1.03 -17.99 3.66
CA ARG A 199 0.23 -17.86 2.91
C ARG A 199 0.00 -17.23 1.53
N VAL A 200 -0.40 -15.96 1.53
CA VAL A 200 -0.64 -15.15 0.33
C VAL A 200 0.20 -13.88 0.35
N GLY A 201 0.32 -13.24 -0.80
CA GLY A 201 1.14 -12.04 -1.00
C GLY A 201 2.44 -12.36 -1.71
N THR A 202 3.31 -11.36 -1.82
CA THR A 202 4.56 -11.44 -2.56
C THR A 202 5.65 -12.03 -1.69
N LYS A 203 6.19 -13.20 -2.07
CA LYS A 203 7.13 -14.00 -1.26
C LYS A 203 8.31 -13.19 -0.70
N ARG A 204 8.89 -12.31 -1.52
CA ARG A 204 10.00 -11.41 -1.15
C ARG A 204 9.72 -10.50 0.06
N TYR A 205 8.44 -10.15 0.27
CA TYR A 205 8.01 -9.24 1.34
C TYR A 205 7.38 -9.97 2.53
N MET A 206 7.29 -11.30 2.48
CA MET A 206 6.64 -12.07 3.53
C MET A 206 7.44 -12.05 4.83
N ALA A 207 6.72 -11.93 5.93
CA ALA A 207 7.28 -12.00 7.27
C ALA A 207 7.71 -13.44 7.62
N PRO A 208 8.67 -13.63 8.54
CA PRO A 208 9.19 -14.93 8.92
C PRO A 208 8.09 -15.94 9.29
N GLU A 209 7.11 -15.52 10.08
CA GLU A 209 5.99 -16.37 10.53
C GLU A 209 5.05 -16.80 9.39
N VAL A 210 5.01 -16.05 8.28
CA VAL A 210 4.26 -16.46 7.08
C VAL A 210 5.07 -17.48 6.27
N LEU A 211 6.38 -17.26 6.15
CA LEU A 211 7.31 -18.15 5.44
C LEU A 211 7.49 -19.49 6.16
N SER A 212 7.47 -19.48 7.49
CA SER A 212 7.58 -20.68 8.32
C SER A 212 6.24 -21.36 8.61
N GLU A 213 5.12 -20.79 8.14
CA GLU A 213 3.76 -21.29 8.40
C GLU A 213 3.41 -21.33 9.90
N GLN A 214 3.94 -20.37 10.67
CA GLN A 214 3.74 -20.24 12.12
C GLN A 214 2.90 -19.01 12.50
N ILE A 215 2.31 -18.32 11.52
CA ILE A 215 1.40 -17.21 11.76
C ILE A 215 0.17 -17.69 12.53
N ARG A 216 -0.20 -16.97 13.59
CA ARG A 216 -1.45 -17.21 14.33
C ARG A 216 -2.63 -16.65 13.54
N THR A 217 -3.34 -17.51 12.83
CA THR A 217 -4.41 -17.10 11.92
C THR A 217 -5.67 -16.63 12.65
N ASP A 218 -5.89 -17.13 13.86
CA ASP A 218 -6.95 -16.75 14.80
C ASP A 218 -6.74 -15.37 15.45
N CYS A 219 -5.58 -14.75 15.27
CA CYS A 219 -5.24 -13.47 15.86
C CYS A 219 -5.05 -12.39 14.79
N PHE A 220 -5.99 -11.45 14.70
CA PHE A 220 -5.91 -10.35 13.73
C PHE A 220 -4.61 -9.53 13.83
N GLU A 221 -4.10 -9.33 15.05
CA GLU A 221 -2.84 -8.62 15.28
C GLU A 221 -1.68 -9.25 14.52
N SER A 222 -1.66 -10.56 14.32
CA SER A 222 -0.61 -11.23 13.56
C SER A 222 -0.54 -10.72 12.12
N TYR A 223 -1.67 -10.50 11.45
CA TYR A 223 -1.68 -9.90 10.09
C TYR A 223 -1.22 -8.44 10.09
N LYS A 224 -1.57 -7.66 11.11
CA LYS A 224 -1.01 -6.29 11.22
C LYS A 224 0.51 -6.32 11.38
N LYS A 225 1.05 -7.29 12.11
CA LYS A 225 2.50 -7.44 12.27
C LYS A 225 3.21 -7.91 10.99
N THR A 226 2.54 -8.63 10.08
CA THR A 226 3.13 -8.93 8.77
C THR A 226 3.23 -7.68 7.90
N ASP A 227 2.25 -6.77 7.95
CA ASP A 227 2.31 -5.50 7.24
C ASP A 227 3.46 -4.61 7.75
N ILE A 228 3.73 -4.61 9.06
CA ILE A 228 4.84 -3.85 9.65
C ILE A 228 6.19 -4.35 9.16
N TRP A 229 6.35 -5.68 9.05
CA TRP A 229 7.55 -6.27 8.45
C TRP A 229 7.76 -5.76 7.03
N ALA A 230 6.71 -5.85 6.20
CA ALA A 230 6.74 -5.41 4.82
C ALA A 230 6.99 -3.90 4.68
N TYR A 231 6.40 -3.07 5.55
CA TYR A 231 6.68 -1.63 5.62
C TYR A 231 8.17 -1.35 5.88
N GLY A 232 8.81 -2.12 6.78
CA GLY A 232 10.25 -1.99 7.03
C GLY A 232 11.08 -2.21 5.76
N LEU A 233 10.71 -3.21 4.94
CA LEU A 233 11.36 -3.48 3.65
C LEU A 233 11.17 -2.34 2.65
N VAL A 234 9.95 -1.79 2.56
CA VAL A 234 9.67 -0.60 1.73
C VAL A 234 10.47 0.61 2.21
N LEU A 235 10.61 0.80 3.52
CA LEU A 235 11.40 1.89 4.09
C LEU A 235 12.88 1.75 3.68
N TRP A 236 13.41 0.53 3.64
CA TRP A 236 14.76 0.25 3.13
C TRP A 236 14.91 0.67 1.67
N GLU A 237 13.96 0.30 0.80
CA GLU A 237 13.95 0.71 -0.61
C GLU A 237 13.99 2.24 -0.76
N ILE A 238 13.19 2.96 0.04
CA ILE A 238 13.18 4.44 0.06
C ILE A 238 14.55 4.98 0.48
N THR A 239 15.08 4.51 1.62
CA THR A 239 16.33 5.06 2.19
C THR A 239 17.55 4.87 1.29
N ARG A 240 17.62 3.79 0.51
CA ARG A 240 18.70 3.57 -0.48
C ARG A 240 18.74 4.63 -1.58
N ARG A 241 17.56 5.14 -1.93
CA ARG A 241 17.42 6.18 -2.96
C ARG A 241 17.55 7.59 -2.41
N THR A 242 17.78 7.74 -1.12
CA THR A 242 18.01 9.04 -0.50
C THR A 242 19.46 9.46 -0.67
N VAL A 243 19.68 10.65 -1.22
CA VAL A 243 21.01 11.24 -1.42
C VAL A 243 21.60 11.61 -0.05
N VAL A 244 22.80 11.12 0.22
CA VAL A 244 23.57 11.41 1.44
C VAL A 244 24.95 11.88 1.04
N ASN A 245 25.31 13.12 1.44
CA ASN A 245 26.61 13.72 1.12
C ASN A 245 26.94 13.65 -0.40
N GLY A 246 25.93 13.83 -1.25
CA GLY A 246 26.07 13.76 -2.71
C GLY A 246 26.12 12.35 -3.30
N ILE A 247 26.04 11.30 -2.48
CA ILE A 247 26.08 9.89 -2.89
C ILE A 247 24.68 9.29 -2.80
N VAL A 248 24.29 8.48 -3.78
CA VAL A 248 23.03 7.73 -3.78
C VAL A 248 23.25 6.33 -4.35
N GLU A 249 22.61 5.32 -3.76
CA GLU A 249 22.69 3.94 -4.26
C GLU A 249 21.64 3.69 -5.33
N GLU A 250 21.93 2.82 -6.30
CA GLU A 250 20.92 2.36 -7.25
C GLU A 250 19.73 1.67 -6.57
N TYR A 251 18.57 1.76 -7.22
CA TYR A 251 17.40 0.99 -6.81
C TYR A 251 17.71 -0.51 -6.88
N ARG A 252 17.40 -1.21 -5.79
CA ARG A 252 17.42 -2.67 -5.74
C ARG A 252 16.21 -3.14 -4.92
N PRO A 253 15.57 -4.26 -5.29
CA PRO A 253 14.53 -4.84 -4.44
C PRO A 253 15.15 -5.42 -3.16
N PRO A 254 14.38 -5.58 -2.07
CA PRO A 254 14.88 -6.22 -0.85
C PRO A 254 15.41 -7.63 -1.12
N PHE A 255 16.57 -8.00 -0.57
CA PHE A 255 17.24 -9.30 -0.74
C PHE A 255 17.75 -9.58 -2.17
N PHE A 256 17.97 -8.55 -2.99
CA PHE A 256 18.44 -8.72 -4.37
C PHE A 256 19.77 -9.48 -4.52
N ASP A 257 20.60 -9.46 -3.47
CA ASP A 257 21.93 -10.06 -3.39
C ASP A 257 21.91 -11.48 -2.81
N ALA A 258 20.77 -11.92 -2.25
CA ALA A 258 20.64 -13.20 -1.56
C ALA A 258 19.65 -14.17 -2.20
N VAL A 259 18.71 -13.68 -3.02
CA VAL A 259 17.69 -14.51 -3.68
C VAL A 259 17.47 -14.10 -5.15
N PRO A 260 17.03 -15.01 -6.04
CA PRO A 260 16.73 -14.68 -7.43
C PRO A 260 15.58 -13.67 -7.57
N SER A 261 15.39 -13.10 -8.76
CA SER A 261 14.38 -12.03 -9.01
C SER A 261 12.95 -12.42 -8.63
N ASP A 262 12.52 -13.65 -8.93
CA ASP A 262 11.26 -14.24 -8.46
C ASP A 262 11.56 -15.40 -7.50
N PRO A 263 11.74 -15.13 -6.21
CA PRO A 263 12.17 -16.15 -5.27
C PRO A 263 11.05 -17.15 -4.96
N SER A 264 11.43 -18.39 -4.73
CA SER A 264 10.56 -19.42 -4.16
C SER A 264 10.29 -19.15 -2.68
N PHE A 265 9.39 -19.93 -2.08
CA PHE A 265 9.19 -19.85 -0.64
C PHE A 265 10.43 -20.34 0.12
N GLU A 266 11.10 -21.35 -0.41
CA GLU A 266 12.27 -22.00 0.16
C GLU A 266 13.46 -21.03 0.18
N ASP A 267 13.66 -20.28 -0.91
CA ASP A 267 14.69 -19.23 -0.99
C ASP A 267 14.49 -18.19 0.12
N MET A 268 13.26 -17.68 0.23
CA MET A 268 12.93 -16.66 1.23
C MET A 268 13.00 -17.20 2.65
N LYS A 269 12.47 -18.41 2.90
CA LYS A 269 12.53 -19.06 4.22
C LYS A 269 13.97 -19.30 4.65
N LYS A 270 14.85 -19.72 3.73
CA LYS A 270 16.27 -19.88 4.01
C LYS A 270 16.91 -18.56 4.45
N VAL A 271 16.78 -17.50 3.65
CA VAL A 271 17.43 -16.21 3.95
C VAL A 271 16.84 -15.53 5.18
N VAL A 272 15.51 -15.52 5.31
CA VAL A 272 14.80 -14.76 6.35
C VAL A 272 14.70 -15.52 7.68
N CYS A 273 14.42 -16.82 7.65
CA CYS A 273 14.15 -17.59 8.88
C CYS A 273 15.40 -18.34 9.40
N ILE A 274 16.20 -18.91 8.50
CA ILE A 274 17.33 -19.79 8.86
C ILE A 274 18.61 -18.97 9.00
N ASP A 275 19.05 -18.36 7.90
CA ASP A 275 20.31 -17.61 7.84
C ASP A 275 20.18 -16.29 8.63
N ARG A 276 18.94 -15.80 8.80
CA ARG A 276 18.62 -14.51 9.45
C ARG A 276 19.46 -13.38 8.88
N ASN A 277 19.74 -13.47 7.59
CA ASN A 277 20.48 -12.45 6.87
C ASN A 277 19.60 -11.21 6.79
N PHE A 278 19.97 -10.21 7.56
CA PHE A 278 19.43 -8.87 7.41
C PHE A 278 20.41 -8.04 6.60
N PHE A 279 19.87 -7.08 5.87
CA PHE A 279 20.58 -6.18 4.99
C PHE A 279 21.90 -5.72 5.62
N ILE A 280 23.01 -5.95 4.89
CA ILE A 280 24.20 -5.14 5.11
C ILE A 280 23.75 -3.73 4.81
N PHE A 281 23.73 -2.90 5.84
CA PHE A 281 23.44 -1.48 5.76
C PHE A 281 24.70 -0.81 5.16
N PRO A 282 24.81 -0.61 3.83
CA PRO A 282 26.06 -0.15 3.24
C PRO A 282 26.14 1.37 3.47
N LEU A 283 27.27 1.83 3.99
CA LEU A 283 27.63 3.26 4.11
C LEU A 283 26.87 4.11 5.16
N PHE A 284 26.89 3.73 6.44
CA PHE A 284 26.23 4.51 7.50
C PHE A 284 27.11 5.00 8.64
N LEU A 285 28.43 5.08 8.44
CA LEU A 285 29.32 5.64 9.47
C LEU A 285 29.10 7.15 9.71
N CYS A 286 28.36 7.86 8.85
CA CYS A 286 28.03 9.29 9.02
C CYS A 286 26.61 9.66 8.56
N LEU A 287 25.59 8.91 8.99
CA LEU A 287 24.21 9.25 8.63
C LEU A 287 23.74 10.58 9.22
N PRO A 288 23.06 11.43 8.43
CA PRO A 288 22.15 12.43 8.98
C PRO A 288 21.20 11.79 10.00
N GLN A 289 20.89 12.52 11.07
CA GLN A 289 20.08 12.07 12.20
C GLN A 289 18.77 11.36 11.75
N VAL A 290 18.16 11.83 10.67
CA VAL A 290 16.95 11.28 10.06
C VAL A 290 17.13 9.83 9.63
N LEU A 291 18.13 9.54 8.80
CA LEU A 291 18.34 8.20 8.27
C LEU A 291 18.76 7.23 9.38
N SER A 292 19.47 7.71 10.40
CA SER A 292 19.80 6.90 11.59
C SER A 292 18.51 6.50 12.34
N ALA A 293 17.55 7.41 12.45
CA ALA A 293 16.26 7.12 13.05
C ALA A 293 15.42 6.16 12.18
N LEU A 294 15.43 6.33 10.85
CA LEU A 294 14.77 5.39 9.94
C LEU A 294 15.39 3.99 10.02
N ALA A 295 16.71 3.88 10.15
CA ALA A 295 17.39 2.60 10.34
C ALA A 295 17.00 1.91 11.65
N LYS A 296 16.78 2.66 12.73
CA LYS A 296 16.23 2.11 13.98
C LYS A 296 14.81 1.59 13.77
N ILE A 297 13.95 2.36 13.12
CA ILE A 297 12.58 1.93 12.77
C ILE A 297 12.61 0.64 11.94
N MET A 298 13.46 0.55 10.92
CA MET A 298 13.60 -0.67 10.10
C MET A 298 13.97 -1.89 10.94
N LYS A 299 14.99 -1.77 11.80
CA LYS A 299 15.40 -2.85 12.71
C LYS A 299 14.25 -3.30 13.62
N GLU A 300 13.48 -2.36 14.15
CA GLU A 300 12.33 -2.65 15.00
C GLU A 300 11.10 -3.16 14.22
N CYS A 301 11.06 -3.00 12.88
CA CYS A 301 10.05 -3.63 12.02
C CYS A 301 10.41 -5.09 11.69
N TRP A 302 11.70 -5.44 11.69
CA TRP A 302 12.21 -6.73 11.25
C TRP A 302 12.53 -7.71 12.38
N TYR A 303 11.97 -7.50 13.57
CA TYR A 303 12.07 -8.52 14.61
C TYR A 303 11.42 -9.84 14.15
N GLN A 304 12.09 -10.95 14.43
CA GLN A 304 11.59 -12.30 14.15
C GLN A 304 10.30 -12.56 14.93
N SER A 305 10.25 -12.15 16.20
CA SER A 305 9.02 -12.20 16.99
C SER A 305 8.05 -11.10 16.56
N PRO A 306 6.82 -11.43 16.09
CA PRO A 306 5.86 -10.44 15.63
C PRO A 306 5.44 -9.45 16.73
N SER A 307 5.35 -9.89 17.99
CA SER A 307 4.95 -9.06 19.13
C SER A 307 5.98 -7.97 19.47
N ALA A 308 7.26 -8.21 19.15
CA ALA A 308 8.33 -7.24 19.36
C ALA A 308 8.35 -6.12 18.31
N ARG A 309 7.67 -6.30 17.17
CA ARG A 309 7.63 -5.28 16.11
C ARG A 309 6.83 -4.07 16.56
N LEU A 310 7.19 -2.91 16.04
CA LEU A 310 6.42 -1.67 16.23
C LEU A 310 4.96 -1.82 15.76
N THR A 311 4.11 -0.90 16.21
CA THR A 311 2.79 -0.68 15.60
C THR A 311 2.87 0.44 14.58
N ALA A 312 1.99 0.45 13.58
CA ALA A 312 1.95 1.52 12.58
C ALA A 312 1.80 2.90 13.25
N LEU A 313 0.97 2.97 14.29
CA LEU A 313 0.74 4.21 15.05
C LEU A 313 2.00 4.69 15.77
N ARG A 314 2.79 3.77 16.33
CA ARG A 314 4.07 4.12 16.97
C ARG A 314 5.06 4.68 15.94
N ILE A 315 5.17 4.05 14.77
CA ILE A 315 6.02 4.53 13.66
C ILE A 315 5.58 5.92 13.23
N LYS A 316 4.27 6.14 12.97
CA LYS A 316 3.71 7.45 12.63
C LYS A 316 4.09 8.53 13.65
N LYS A 317 3.96 8.24 14.95
CA LYS A 317 4.36 9.17 16.03
C LYS A 317 5.86 9.47 16.00
N THR A 318 6.70 8.48 15.74
CA THR A 318 8.15 8.67 15.63
C THR A 318 8.52 9.54 14.42
N LEU A 319 7.97 9.25 13.24
CA LEU A 319 8.23 10.04 12.03
C LEU A 319 7.74 11.49 12.17
N LYS A 320 6.57 11.71 12.78
CA LYS A 320 6.07 13.06 13.07
C LYS A 320 7.05 13.85 13.96
N LYS A 321 7.64 13.21 14.99
CA LYS A 321 8.66 13.85 15.83
C LYS A 321 9.92 14.20 15.05
N LEU A 322 10.36 13.32 14.13
CA LEU A 322 11.51 13.58 13.27
C LEU A 322 11.24 14.76 12.32
N ASN A 323 10.07 14.83 11.71
CA ASN A 323 9.71 15.94 10.81
C ASN A 323 9.73 17.28 11.55
N ASN A 324 9.09 17.34 12.72
CA ASN A 324 9.07 18.54 13.56
C ASN A 324 10.47 18.96 14.04
N SER A 325 11.43 18.03 14.11
CA SER A 325 12.81 18.35 14.49
C SER A 325 13.63 18.93 13.34
N LEU A 326 13.22 18.72 12.09
CA LEU A 326 13.84 19.33 10.91
C LEU A 326 13.30 20.74 10.63
N GLU A 327 12.02 20.97 10.90
CA GLU A 327 11.35 22.27 10.69
C GLU A 327 11.77 23.34 11.71
N LYS A 328 12.32 22.94 12.86
CA LYS A 328 12.82 23.89 13.86
C LYS A 328 14.24 24.34 13.49
N PRO A 329 14.47 25.63 13.16
CA PRO A 329 15.83 26.13 13.07
C PRO A 329 16.51 25.94 14.43
N LYS A 330 17.77 25.50 14.42
CA LYS A 330 18.58 25.52 15.65
C LYS A 330 18.65 26.97 16.11
N PRO A 331 18.32 27.29 17.39
CA PRO A 331 18.65 28.60 17.92
C PRO A 331 20.18 28.77 17.83
N GLU A 332 20.60 29.91 17.28
CA GLU A 332 22.00 30.30 17.13
C GLU A 332 22.75 30.35 18.46
#